data_AF-A0A182EXM7-F1
#
_entry.id   AF-A0A182EXM7-F1
#
_cell.length_a   1.000
_cell.length_b   1.000
_cell.length_c   1.000
_cell.angle_alpha   90.00
_cell.angle_beta   90.00
_cell.angle_gamma   90.00
#
_symmetry.space_group_name_H-M   'P 1'
#
loop_
_entity.id
_entity.type
_entity.pdbx_description
1 polymer ?
#
loop_
_entity_poly.entity_id
_entity_poly.type
_entity_poly.pdbx_seq_one_letter_code
_entity_poly.pdbx_strand_id
1 'polypeptide(L)'
;VYLAKELGIPFATTAIVTDYDCWREDEKVSVDLVAQRMRESSDRVKTLFVTAIKKIGAMDWGNEIMEAKKTARAGVMIDEHVVFDHLKY
;
A
#
# COMPACT_ATOMS: atom_id res chain seq x y z
N VAL A 1 -0.54 -1.07 6.55
CA VAL A 1 -1.29 -2.15 5.86
C VAL A 1 -2.62 -2.46 6.54
N TYR A 2 -2.68 -2.59 7.87
CA TYR A 2 -3.90 -2.99 8.59
C TYR A 2 -5.07 -2.00 8.50
N LEU A 3 -4.83 -0.71 8.74
CA LEU A 3 -5.90 0.31 8.68
C LEU A 3 -6.58 0.39 7.30
N ALA A 4 -5.82 0.24 6.21
CA ALA A 4 -6.40 0.23 4.86
C ALA A 4 -7.31 -0.99 4.65
N LYS A 5 -6.91 -2.15 5.20
CA LYS A 5 -7.72 -3.38 5.17
C LYS A 5 -9.00 -3.23 6.00
N GLU A 6 -8.92 -2.59 7.17
CA GLU A 6 -10.08 -2.28 8.02
C GLU A 6 -11.05 -1.29 7.36
N LEU A 7 -10.56 -0.42 6.47
CA LEU A 7 -11.39 0.49 5.66
C LEU A 7 -11.94 -0.15 4.38
N GLY A 8 -11.61 -1.42 4.10
CA GLY A 8 -12.02 -2.10 2.86
C GLY A 8 -11.35 -1.54 1.61
N ILE A 9 -10.14 -0.97 1.73
CA ILE A 9 -9.37 -0.39 0.63
C ILE A 9 -8.34 -1.43 0.16
N PRO A 10 -8.35 -1.84 -1.12
CA PRO A 10 -7.24 -2.60 -1.71
C PRO A 10 -5.94 -1.80 -1.59
N PHE A 11 -4.95 -2.35 -0.88
CA PHE A 11 -3.71 -1.66 -0.55
C PHE A 11 -2.50 -2.49 -0.96
N ALA A 12 -1.52 -1.85 -1.60
CA ALA A 12 -0.25 -2.45 -1.96
C ALA A 12 0.91 -1.53 -1.55
N THR A 13 2.03 -2.13 -1.16
CA THR A 13 3.26 -1.41 -0.79
C THR A 13 4.31 -1.57 -1.89
N THR A 14 5.04 -0.50 -2.19
CA THR A 14 6.30 -0.56 -2.93
C THR A 14 7.41 -0.12 -2.00
N ALA A 15 8.31 -1.05 -1.65
CA ALA A 15 9.49 -0.76 -0.85
C ALA A 15 10.65 -0.32 -1.75
N ILE A 16 11.39 0.70 -1.32
CA ILE A 16 12.61 1.17 -1.99
C ILE A 16 13.77 0.76 -1.09
N VAL A 17 14.66 -0.07 -1.61
CA VAL A 17 15.87 -0.48 -0.86
C VAL A 17 16.85 0.69 -0.85
N THR A 18 17.24 1.14 0.33
CA THR A 18 18.12 2.30 0.54
C THR A 18 19.47 1.96 1.13
N ASP A 19 19.61 0.78 1.72
CA ASP A 19 20.80 0.33 2.45
C ASP A 19 20.63 -1.15 2.80
N TYR A 20 21.70 -1.75 3.35
CA TYR A 20 21.71 -3.10 3.89
C TYR A 20 21.62 -3.12 5.41
N ASP A 21 20.88 -2.17 6.01
CA ASP A 21 20.69 -2.01 7.45
C ASP A 21 22.05 -2.02 8.19
N CYS A 22 22.25 -2.94 9.13
CA CYS A 22 23.49 -3.04 9.90
C CYS A 22 24.21 -4.39 9.77
N TRP A 23 23.71 -5.32 8.95
CA TRP A 23 24.29 -6.66 8.84
C TRP A 23 25.51 -6.72 7.91
N ARG A 24 25.61 -5.84 6.91
CA ARG A 24 26.75 -5.77 6.00
C ARG A 24 27.92 -5.04 6.68
N GLU A 25 29.13 -5.60 6.62
CA GLU A 25 30.29 -5.02 7.33
C GLU A 25 30.71 -3.66 6.75
N ASP A 26 30.76 -3.56 5.42
CA ASP A 26 31.28 -2.39 4.71
C ASP A 26 30.28 -1.23 4.56
N GLU A 27 29.00 -1.44 4.87
CA GLU A 27 27.95 -0.44 4.69
C GLU A 27 26.95 -0.53 5.84
N LYS A 28 26.87 0.54 6.64
CA LYS A 28 25.89 0.69 7.72
C LYS A 28 24.89 1.78 7.35
N VAL A 29 23.64 1.60 7.77
CA VAL A 29 22.58 2.60 7.61
C VAL A 29 22.99 3.94 8.23
N SER A 30 22.76 5.02 7.50
CA SER A 30 22.88 6.39 7.96
C SER A 30 21.83 7.27 7.26
N VAL A 31 21.47 8.40 7.87
CA VAL A 31 20.49 9.33 7.29
C VAL A 31 20.95 9.82 5.91
N ASP A 32 22.25 10.10 5.75
CA ASP A 32 22.81 10.60 4.50
C ASP A 32 22.78 9.54 3.38
N LEU A 33 23.10 8.28 3.70
CA LEU A 33 23.04 7.16 2.76
C LEU A 33 21.60 6.94 2.28
N VAL A 34 20.64 6.90 3.22
CA VAL A 34 19.22 6.74 2.89
C VAL A 34 18.74 7.89 2.00
N ALA A 35 19.05 9.14 2.36
CA ALA A 35 18.66 10.31 1.57
C ALA A 35 19.29 10.31 0.17
N GLN A 36 20.56 9.89 0.05
CA GLN A 36 21.24 9.74 -1.23
C GLN A 36 20.53 8.67 -2.10
N ARG A 37 20.30 7.47 -1.58
CA ARG A 37 19.65 6.39 -2.34
C ARG A 37 18.21 6.71 -2.71
N MET A 38 17.46 7.40 -1.84
CA MET A 38 16.12 7.90 -2.18
C MET A 38 16.16 8.90 -3.34
N ARG A 39 17.12 9.83 -3.35
CA ARG A 39 17.30 10.76 -4.48
C ARG A 39 17.60 10.01 -5.78
N GLU A 40 18.57 9.08 -5.74
CA GLU A 40 18.98 8.26 -6.90
C GLU A 40 17.86 7.35 -7.47
N SER A 41 16.87 7.00 -6.65
CA SER A 41 15.76 6.10 -7.03
C SER A 41 14.44 6.80 -7.33
N SER A 42 14.30 8.06 -6.93
CA SER A 42 13.04 8.83 -7.00
C SER A 42 12.39 8.84 -8.38
N ASP A 43 13.16 9.11 -9.44
CA ASP A 43 12.64 9.18 -10.81
C ASP A 43 12.14 7.83 -11.32
N ARG A 44 12.84 6.74 -10.98
CA ARG A 44 12.42 5.37 -11.34
C ARG A 44 11.10 5.02 -10.65
N VAL A 45 11.01 5.31 -9.35
CA VAL A 45 9.81 5.04 -8.55
C VAL A 45 8.63 5.89 -9.00
N LYS A 46 8.86 7.16 -9.33
CA LYS A 46 7.83 8.04 -9.91
C LYS A 46 7.30 7.47 -11.22
N THR A 47 8.20 7.03 -12.11
CA THR A 47 7.83 6.41 -13.39
C THR A 47 7.02 5.13 -13.18
N LEU A 48 7.41 4.30 -12.21
CA LEU A 48 6.67 3.11 -11.80
C LEU A 48 5.25 3.48 -11.38
N PHE A 49 5.08 4.42 -10.46
CA PHE A 49 3.74 4.81 -9.97
C PHE A 49 2.86 5.40 -11.07
N VAL A 50 3.37 6.32 -11.90
CA VAL A 50 2.60 6.90 -13.00
C VAL A 50 2.13 5.81 -13.98
N THR A 51 2.98 4.83 -14.26
CA THR A 51 2.64 3.71 -15.16
C THR A 51 1.63 2.77 -14.50
N ALA A 52 1.83 2.41 -13.22
CA ALA A 52 0.95 1.53 -12.48
C ALA A 52 -0.45 2.13 -12.33
N ILE A 53 -0.56 3.42 -11.96
CA ILE A 53 -1.84 4.11 -11.80
C ILE A 53 -2.64 4.09 -13.11
N LYS A 54 -2.00 4.32 -14.26
CA LYS A 54 -2.68 4.24 -15.58
C LYS A 54 -3.23 2.84 -15.87
N LYS A 55 -2.46 1.80 -15.55
CA LYS A 55 -2.89 0.40 -15.75
C LYS A 55 -4.02 0.02 -14.80
N ILE A 56 -3.91 0.41 -13.52
CA ILE A 56 -4.94 0.20 -12.50
C ILE A 56 -6.24 0.88 -12.93
N GLY A 57 -6.20 2.14 -13.38
CA GLY A 57 -7.39 2.87 -13.82
C GLY A 57 -8.04 2.35 -15.10
N ALA A 58 -7.38 1.47 -15.86
CA ALA A 58 -7.91 0.84 -17.06
C ALA A 58 -8.59 -0.52 -16.79
N MET A 59 -8.59 -0.99 -15.54
CA MET A 59 -9.19 -2.25 -15.11
C MET A 59 -10.49 -1.98 -14.34
N ASP A 60 -11.42 -2.92 -14.41
CA ASP A 60 -12.56 -2.95 -13.48
C ASP A 60 -12.11 -3.56 -12.15
N TRP A 61 -12.45 -2.88 -11.06
CA TRP A 61 -12.10 -3.27 -9.69
C TRP A 61 -13.34 -3.53 -8.82
N GLY A 62 -14.53 -3.59 -9.44
CA GLY A 62 -15.76 -3.62 -8.68
C GLY A 62 -15.84 -4.82 -7.73
N ASN A 63 -15.48 -6.01 -8.21
CA ASN A 63 -15.49 -7.22 -7.38
C ASN A 63 -14.45 -7.16 -6.26
N GLU A 64 -13.25 -6.67 -6.54
CA GLU A 64 -12.17 -6.54 -5.57
C GLU A 64 -12.52 -5.55 -4.44
N ILE A 65 -13.12 -4.41 -4.79
CA ILE A 65 -13.57 -3.41 -3.82
C ILE A 65 -14.73 -3.96 -2.99
N MET A 66 -15.67 -4.66 -3.62
CA MET A 66 -16.78 -5.34 -2.92
C MET A 66 -16.25 -6.30 -1.85
N GLU A 67 -15.37 -7.22 -2.25
CA GLU A 67 -14.86 -8.24 -1.34
C GLU A 67 -13.97 -7.64 -0.25
N ALA A 68 -13.22 -6.57 -0.55
CA ALA A 68 -12.46 -5.84 0.46
C ALA A 68 -13.39 -5.22 1.52
N LYS A 69 -14.49 -4.58 1.11
CA LYS A 69 -15.48 -3.99 2.03
C LYS A 69 -16.26 -5.04 2.83
N LYS A 70 -16.66 -6.15 2.21
CA LYS A 70 -17.27 -7.29 2.92
C LYS A 70 -16.33 -7.84 3.99
N THR A 71 -15.06 -8.06 3.64
CA THR A 71 -14.04 -8.54 4.59
C THR A 71 -13.89 -7.56 5.76
N ALA A 72 -13.82 -6.26 5.47
CA ALA A 72 -13.76 -5.23 6.50
C ALA A 72 -14.98 -5.26 7.43
N ARG A 73 -16.19 -5.39 6.87
CA ARG A 73 -17.44 -5.45 7.65
C ARG A 73 -17.50 -6.68 8.56
N ALA A 74 -17.05 -7.83 8.05
CA ALA A 74 -17.00 -9.08 8.79
C ALA A 74 -15.99 -9.05 9.96
N GLY A 75 -15.00 -8.16 9.91
CA GLY A 75 -14.05 -7.95 11.01
C GLY A 75 -14.63 -7.19 12.21
N VAL A 76 -15.83 -6.62 12.10
CA VAL A 76 -16.47 -5.83 13.17
C VAL A 76 -17.50 -6.69 13.91
N MET A 77 -17.27 -6.95 15.20
CA MET A 77 -18.12 -7.79 16.04
C MET A 77 -19.38 -7.07 16.55
N ILE A 78 -20.24 -6.65 15.63
CA ILE A 78 -21.57 -6.11 15.91
C ILE A 78 -22.61 -6.71 14.98
N ASP A 79 -23.88 -6.61 15.36
CA ASP A 79 -25.03 -7.12 14.60
C ASP A 79 -24.96 -6.76 13.11
N GLU A 80 -25.25 -7.71 12.23
CA GLU A 80 -25.11 -7.59 10.78
C GLU A 80 -25.96 -6.47 10.18
N HIS A 81 -27.10 -6.12 10.80
CA HIS A 81 -27.97 -5.04 10.35
C HIS A 81 -27.40 -3.65 10.63
N VAL A 82 -26.34 -3.54 11.46
CA VAL A 82 -25.64 -2.27 11.62
C VAL A 82 -24.84 -1.97 10.35
N VAL A 83 -25.19 -0.85 9.73
CA VAL A 83 -24.65 -0.42 8.44
C VAL A 83 -23.56 0.64 8.64
N PHE A 84 -22.42 0.44 7.99
CA PHE A 84 -21.36 1.44 7.89
C PHE A 84 -21.34 2.01 6.48
N ASP A 85 -21.60 3.32 6.34
CA ASP A 85 -21.75 3.97 5.03
C ASP A 85 -20.55 3.75 4.10
N HIS A 86 -19.33 3.81 4.65
CA HIS A 86 -18.11 3.63 3.86
C HIS A 86 -17.86 2.17 3.41
N LEU A 87 -18.46 1.19 4.09
CA LEU A 87 -18.38 -0.23 3.76
C LEU A 87 -19.57 -0.73 2.94
N LYS A 88 -20.52 0.14 2.57
CA LYS A 88 -21.56 -0.18 1.60
C LYS A 88 -20.92 -0.51 0.25
N TYR A 89 -21.39 -1.59 -0.37
CA TYR A 89 -21.07 -1.96 -1.74
C TYR A 89 -22.28 -2.60 -2.39
#